data_AF-A0A1V6RNE7-F1
#
_entry.id   AF-A0A1V6RNE7-F1
#
_cell.length_a   1.000
_cell.length_b   1.000
_cell.length_c   1.000
_cell.angle_alpha   90.00
_cell.angle_beta   90.00
_cell.angle_gamma   90.00
#
_symmetry.space_group_name_H-M   'P 1'
#
loop_
_entity.id
_entity.type
_entity.pdbx_description
1 polymer ?
#
loop_
_entity_poly.entity_id
_entity_poly.type
_entity_poly.pdbx_seq_one_letter_code
_entity_poly.pdbx_strand_id
1 'polypeptide(L)'
;MLSIIALLSGRVFVGPELGRNEEYQDCTVGYTLDSFNAANKIRAWHPILRPFIYRFVPEYRAVQRELATLTRLVTPLVHERLKGKQNGAPNMMDWNMNNSPSLKRHDVKYQAMQQLQVSFLAIHTTAKLLTNVCFDLAAHPEYLQLLRDELEEVLNTTGGQFSKAALLKLKKMDSIMSETQRHNPPGIMTFNRKATSSLELSNGLHIPSGTYLAAASSQIAMDSEHWDTPEKYDGLRFYRMRQEPGCGDKYQVYFSMSNWSLLSAVN
;
A
#
# COMPACT_ATOMS: atom_id res chain seq x y z
N MET A 1 -14.73 1.06 3.61
CA MET A 1 -13.43 1.54 3.09
C MET A 1 -12.95 0.78 1.85
N LEU A 2 -12.88 -0.56 1.85
CA LEU A 2 -12.35 -1.35 0.72
C LEU A 2 -12.99 -0.99 -0.64
N SER A 3 -14.32 -0.92 -0.74
CA SER A 3 -15.00 -0.61 -2.00
C SER A 3 -14.68 0.79 -2.56
N ILE A 4 -14.51 1.79 -1.67
CA ILE A 4 -14.12 3.16 -2.07
C ILE A 4 -12.70 3.14 -2.63
N ILE A 5 -11.77 2.45 -1.96
CA ILE A 5 -10.40 2.34 -2.44
C ILE A 5 -10.33 1.54 -3.74
N ALA A 6 -11.07 0.44 -3.86
CA ALA A 6 -11.14 -0.36 -5.09
C ALA A 6 -11.63 0.46 -6.29
N LEU A 7 -12.65 1.30 -6.09
CA LEU A 7 -13.14 2.23 -7.12
C LEU A 7 -12.07 3.25 -7.54
N LEU A 8 -11.39 3.88 -6.58
CA LEU A 8 -10.35 4.89 -6.85
C LEU A 8 -9.12 4.27 -7.51
N SER A 9 -8.63 3.13 -6.99
CA SER A 9 -7.54 2.36 -7.57
C SER A 9 -7.89 1.87 -8.98
N GLY A 10 -9.09 1.33 -9.17
CA GLY A 10 -9.59 0.86 -10.47
C GLY A 10 -9.56 1.95 -11.54
N ARG A 11 -9.95 3.17 -11.20
CA ARG A 11 -9.88 4.32 -12.12
C ARG A 11 -8.46 4.58 -12.62
N VAL A 12 -7.45 4.46 -11.76
CA VAL A 12 -6.03 4.67 -12.09
C VAL A 12 -5.43 3.44 -12.79
N PHE A 13 -5.90 2.25 -12.46
CA PHE A 13 -5.28 1.01 -12.94
C PHE A 13 -5.81 0.55 -14.30
N VAL A 14 -7.13 0.52 -14.45
CA VAL A 14 -7.80 0.00 -15.64
C VAL A 14 -8.60 1.05 -16.40
N GLY A 15 -8.74 2.26 -15.83
CA GLY A 15 -9.49 3.36 -16.40
C GLY A 15 -10.91 3.49 -15.82
N PRO A 16 -11.63 4.58 -16.18
CA PRO A 16 -12.91 4.93 -15.57
C PRO A 16 -14.08 4.01 -15.95
N GLU A 17 -13.98 3.30 -17.07
CA GLU A 17 -15.04 2.40 -17.56
C GLU A 17 -15.02 1.08 -16.77
N LEU A 18 -13.90 0.35 -16.81
CA LEU A 18 -13.78 -0.91 -16.08
C LEU A 18 -13.68 -0.71 -14.56
N GLY A 19 -13.07 0.39 -14.08
CA GLY A 19 -12.94 0.65 -12.65
C GLY A 19 -14.28 0.86 -11.92
N ARG A 20 -15.35 1.22 -12.65
CA ARG A 20 -16.71 1.36 -12.10
C ARG A 20 -17.56 0.10 -12.22
N ASN A 21 -17.08 -0.91 -12.93
CA ASN A 21 -17.77 -2.17 -13.09
C ASN A 21 -17.80 -2.91 -11.74
N GLU A 22 -18.99 -3.29 -11.27
CA GLU A 22 -19.18 -3.95 -9.97
C GLU A 22 -18.47 -5.31 -9.92
N GLU A 23 -18.51 -6.09 -11.00
CA GLU A 23 -17.82 -7.37 -11.09
C GLU A 23 -16.29 -7.22 -11.00
N TYR A 24 -15.71 -6.15 -11.55
CA TYR A 24 -14.30 -5.82 -11.37
C TYR A 24 -13.97 -5.47 -9.91
N GLN A 25 -14.81 -4.67 -9.26
CA GLN A 25 -14.61 -4.27 -7.86
C GLN A 25 -14.69 -5.48 -6.92
N ASP A 26 -15.72 -6.30 -7.08
CA ASP A 26 -15.91 -7.53 -6.31
C ASP A 26 -14.75 -8.51 -6.52
N CYS A 27 -14.28 -8.64 -7.76
CA CYS A 27 -13.13 -9.48 -8.09
C CYS A 27 -11.84 -9.01 -7.41
N THR A 28 -11.57 -7.70 -7.39
CA THR A 28 -10.33 -7.16 -6.80
C THR A 28 -10.37 -7.14 -5.27
N VAL A 29 -11.54 -6.87 -4.68
CA VAL A 29 -11.76 -6.96 -3.23
C VAL A 29 -11.72 -8.41 -2.76
N GLY A 30 -12.41 -9.32 -3.45
CA GLY A 30 -12.37 -10.76 -3.18
C GLY A 30 -10.94 -11.30 -3.22
N TYR A 31 -10.20 -10.97 -4.29
CA TYR A 31 -8.82 -11.41 -4.44
C TYR A 31 -7.91 -10.93 -3.33
N THR A 32 -8.18 -9.74 -2.81
CA THR A 32 -7.47 -9.20 -1.65
C THR A 32 -7.61 -10.11 -0.43
N LEU A 33 -8.82 -10.57 -0.12
CA LEU A 33 -9.10 -11.41 1.04
C LEU A 33 -8.69 -12.87 0.82
N ASP A 34 -9.05 -13.44 -0.33
CA ASP A 34 -8.86 -14.85 -0.63
C ASP A 34 -7.39 -15.19 -0.82
N SER A 35 -6.58 -14.28 -1.36
CA SER A 35 -5.13 -14.48 -1.49
C SER A 35 -4.44 -14.62 -0.13
N PHE A 36 -4.78 -13.78 0.86
CA PHE A 36 -4.24 -13.89 2.23
C PHE A 36 -4.67 -15.18 2.89
N ASN A 37 -5.96 -15.51 2.80
CA ASN A 37 -6.52 -16.71 3.43
C ASN A 37 -5.97 -18.00 2.80
N ALA A 38 -5.86 -18.05 1.47
CA ALA A 38 -5.23 -19.16 0.76
C ALA A 38 -3.78 -19.35 1.18
N ALA A 39 -2.99 -18.27 1.23
CA ALA A 39 -1.59 -18.33 1.65
C ALA A 39 -1.43 -18.81 3.10
N ASN A 40 -2.29 -18.36 4.02
CA ASN A 40 -2.25 -18.81 5.43
C ASN A 40 -2.62 -20.28 5.56
N LYS A 41 -3.72 -20.71 4.92
CA LYS A 41 -4.19 -22.09 4.96
C LYS A 41 -3.21 -23.06 4.32
N ILE A 42 -2.60 -22.71 3.18
CA ILE A 42 -1.59 -23.55 2.52
C ILE A 42 -0.32 -23.63 3.37
N ARG A 43 0.13 -22.52 3.97
CA ARG A 43 1.35 -22.50 4.80
C ARG A 43 1.22 -23.30 6.10
N ALA A 44 0.00 -23.47 6.63
CA ALA A 44 -0.26 -24.28 7.81
C ALA A 44 0.06 -25.77 7.61
N TRP A 45 0.06 -26.26 6.36
CA TRP A 45 0.46 -27.63 6.05
C TRP A 45 1.99 -27.76 5.94
N HIS A 46 2.49 -28.95 6.30
CA HIS A 46 3.90 -29.31 6.15
C HIS A 46 4.36 -29.10 4.70
N PRO A 47 5.56 -28.54 4.42
CA PRO A 47 6.03 -28.20 3.08
C PRO A 47 5.88 -29.30 2.03
N ILE A 48 6.10 -30.56 2.41
CA ILE A 48 5.97 -31.75 1.53
C ILE A 48 4.53 -31.97 1.07
N LEU A 49 3.54 -31.62 1.88
CA LEU A 49 2.11 -31.82 1.58
C LEU A 49 1.53 -30.68 0.74
N ARG A 50 2.15 -29.50 0.74
CA ARG A 50 1.64 -28.32 0.03
C ARG A 50 1.34 -28.56 -1.46
N PRO A 51 2.20 -29.25 -2.24
CA PRO A 51 1.93 -29.54 -3.65
C PRO A 51 0.69 -30.42 -3.89
N PHE A 52 0.22 -31.15 -2.90
CA PHE A 52 -0.96 -32.02 -3.02
C PHE A 52 -2.21 -31.35 -2.47
N ILE A 53 -2.07 -30.62 -1.36
CA ILE A 53 -3.22 -30.09 -0.62
C ILE A 53 -3.74 -28.76 -1.18
N TYR A 54 -2.90 -27.94 -1.84
CA TYR A 54 -3.31 -26.60 -2.30
C TYR A 54 -4.57 -26.62 -3.17
N ARG A 55 -4.78 -27.69 -3.96
CA ARG A 55 -5.93 -27.87 -4.85
C ARG A 55 -7.25 -28.09 -4.10
N PHE A 56 -7.18 -28.54 -2.86
CA PHE A 56 -8.32 -28.79 -1.97
C PHE A 56 -8.67 -27.58 -1.09
N VAL A 57 -7.81 -26.55 -1.04
CA VAL A 57 -8.09 -25.30 -0.32
C VAL A 57 -9.13 -24.49 -1.10
N PRO A 58 -10.33 -24.22 -0.54
CA PRO A 58 -11.38 -23.48 -1.23
C PRO A 58 -10.95 -22.08 -1.66
N GLU A 59 -10.18 -21.38 -0.83
CA GLU A 59 -9.69 -20.03 -1.11
C GLU A 59 -8.72 -20.01 -2.30
N TYR A 60 -7.92 -21.07 -2.48
CA TYR A 60 -7.09 -21.18 -3.69
C TYR A 60 -7.96 -21.29 -4.95
N ARG A 61 -9.08 -22.03 -4.88
CA ARG A 61 -10.03 -22.09 -6.01
C ARG A 61 -10.72 -20.75 -6.25
N ALA A 62 -11.01 -19.99 -5.19
CA ALA A 62 -11.55 -18.64 -5.31
C ALA A 62 -10.56 -17.70 -6.03
N VAL A 63 -9.28 -17.71 -5.63
CA VAL A 63 -8.19 -16.99 -6.33
C VAL A 63 -8.12 -17.34 -7.82
N GLN A 64 -8.28 -18.61 -8.19
CA GLN A 64 -8.30 -19.02 -9.60
C GLN A 64 -9.56 -18.53 -10.34
N ARG A 65 -10.72 -18.47 -9.67
CA ARG A 65 -11.94 -17.90 -10.25
C ARG A 65 -11.78 -16.41 -10.51
N GLU A 66 -11.24 -15.67 -9.57
CA GLU A 66 -10.97 -14.23 -9.72
C GLU A 66 -9.98 -13.95 -10.84
N LEU A 67 -8.92 -14.75 -10.95
CA LEU A 67 -8.01 -14.65 -12.09
C LEU A 67 -8.73 -14.90 -13.41
N ALA A 68 -9.63 -15.88 -13.50
CA ALA A 68 -10.42 -16.13 -14.70
C ALA A 68 -11.38 -14.97 -15.01
N THR A 69 -12.08 -14.46 -14.00
CA THR A 69 -12.98 -13.30 -14.11
C THR A 69 -12.22 -12.07 -14.61
N LEU A 70 -11.10 -11.71 -13.97
CA LEU A 70 -10.33 -10.56 -14.41
C LEU A 70 -9.73 -10.77 -15.79
N THR A 71 -9.23 -11.97 -16.11
CA THR A 71 -8.74 -12.31 -17.45
C THR A 71 -9.82 -12.00 -18.50
N ARG A 72 -11.06 -12.45 -18.27
CA ARG A 72 -12.19 -12.17 -19.17
C ARG A 72 -12.45 -10.67 -19.31
N LEU A 73 -12.46 -9.92 -18.20
CA LEU A 73 -12.73 -8.48 -18.19
C LEU A 73 -11.64 -7.66 -18.89
N VAL A 74 -10.36 -8.02 -18.73
CA VAL A 74 -9.24 -7.26 -19.33
C VAL A 74 -8.91 -7.71 -20.75
N THR A 75 -9.37 -8.89 -21.19
CA THR A 75 -9.17 -9.40 -22.56
C THR A 75 -9.46 -8.35 -23.66
N PRO A 76 -10.66 -7.75 -23.72
CA PRO A 76 -10.96 -6.77 -24.76
C PRO A 76 -10.03 -5.55 -24.69
N LEU A 77 -9.76 -5.06 -23.49
CA LEU A 77 -8.89 -3.92 -23.22
C LEU A 77 -7.43 -4.14 -23.65
N VAL A 78 -6.91 -5.35 -23.43
CA VAL A 78 -5.55 -5.72 -23.86
C VAL A 78 -5.51 -5.83 -25.39
N HIS A 79 -6.50 -6.47 -26.02
CA HIS A 79 -6.57 -6.59 -27.47
C HIS A 79 -6.68 -5.23 -28.19
N GLU A 80 -7.42 -4.27 -27.64
CA GLU A 80 -7.50 -2.91 -28.18
C GLU A 80 -6.14 -2.19 -28.11
N ARG A 81 -5.46 -2.29 -26.98
CA ARG A 81 -4.12 -1.71 -26.77
C ARG A 81 -3.09 -2.29 -27.73
N LEU A 82 -3.13 -3.61 -27.97
CA LEU A 82 -2.25 -4.28 -28.93
C LEU A 82 -2.49 -3.81 -30.38
N LYS A 83 -3.70 -3.34 -30.71
CA LYS A 83 -4.01 -2.73 -32.01
C LYS A 83 -3.63 -1.25 -32.09
N GLY A 84 -2.95 -0.71 -31.08
CA GLY A 84 -2.60 0.71 -30.99
C GLY A 84 -3.77 1.62 -30.65
N LYS A 85 -4.91 1.07 -30.24
CA LYS A 85 -6.05 1.86 -29.77
C LYS A 85 -5.89 2.11 -28.28
N GLN A 86 -5.50 3.33 -27.93
CA GLN A 86 -5.52 3.80 -26.55
C GLN A 86 -6.69 4.76 -26.36
N ASN A 87 -7.73 4.31 -25.65
CA ASN A 87 -8.84 5.17 -25.28
C ASN A 87 -8.50 5.87 -23.96
N GLY A 88 -8.37 7.20 -24.01
CA GLY A 88 -8.11 8.03 -22.83
C GLY A 88 -6.64 8.12 -22.43
N ALA A 89 -6.40 8.67 -21.23
CA ALA A 89 -5.06 8.88 -20.70
C ALA A 89 -4.38 7.54 -20.32
N PRO A 90 -3.04 7.45 -20.41
CA PRO A 90 -2.30 6.28 -19.97
C PRO A 90 -2.60 5.88 -18.52
N ASN A 91 -2.79 4.60 -18.29
CA ASN A 91 -3.08 4.02 -16.97
C ASN A 91 -2.06 2.94 -16.57
N MET A 92 -2.20 2.36 -15.37
CA MET A 92 -1.24 1.35 -14.88
C MET A 92 -1.20 0.10 -15.79
N MET A 93 -2.32 -0.28 -16.43
CA MET A 93 -2.32 -1.38 -17.40
C MET A 93 -1.42 -1.09 -18.59
N ASP A 94 -1.44 0.13 -19.12
CA ASP A 94 -0.53 0.53 -20.19
C ASP A 94 0.94 0.42 -19.74
N TRP A 95 1.23 0.90 -18.53
CA TRP A 95 2.57 0.81 -17.95
C TRP A 95 3.02 -0.64 -17.76
N ASN A 96 2.16 -1.50 -17.20
CA ASN A 96 2.45 -2.92 -17.00
C ASN A 96 2.69 -3.65 -18.33
N MET A 97 1.87 -3.37 -19.36
CA MET A 97 2.05 -3.97 -20.68
C MET A 97 3.38 -3.54 -21.33
N ASN A 98 3.75 -2.27 -21.18
CA ASN A 98 5.00 -1.73 -21.76
C ASN A 98 6.26 -2.21 -21.05
N ASN A 99 6.16 -2.55 -19.77
CA ASN A 99 7.28 -3.05 -18.95
C ASN A 99 7.28 -4.58 -18.78
N SER A 100 6.31 -5.28 -19.36
CA SER A 100 6.29 -6.74 -19.38
C SER A 100 7.37 -7.30 -20.32
N PRO A 101 7.95 -8.48 -20.01
CA PRO A 101 8.78 -9.19 -20.98
C PRO A 101 8.06 -9.32 -22.33
N SER A 102 8.78 -9.22 -23.45
CA SER A 102 8.19 -9.17 -24.80
C SER A 102 7.22 -10.33 -25.08
N LEU A 103 7.58 -11.55 -24.65
CA LEU A 103 6.75 -12.76 -24.76
C LEU A 103 5.48 -12.73 -23.90
N LYS A 104 5.45 -11.91 -22.85
CA LYS A 104 4.35 -11.79 -21.88
C LYS A 104 3.46 -10.57 -22.09
N ARG A 105 3.86 -9.64 -22.94
CA ARG A 105 3.07 -8.45 -23.31
C ARG A 105 1.71 -8.82 -23.91
N HIS A 106 1.65 -9.91 -24.67
CA HIS A 106 0.43 -10.40 -25.35
C HIS A 106 -0.34 -11.44 -24.52
N ASP A 107 0.23 -11.90 -23.41
CA ASP A 107 -0.37 -12.93 -22.55
C ASP A 107 -1.40 -12.27 -21.63
N VAL A 108 -2.68 -12.34 -22.01
CA VAL A 108 -3.78 -11.71 -21.29
C VAL A 108 -3.88 -12.21 -19.85
N LYS A 109 -3.65 -13.51 -19.62
CA LYS A 109 -3.69 -14.09 -18.27
C LYS A 109 -2.57 -13.52 -17.41
N TYR A 110 -1.38 -13.33 -17.98
CA TYR A 110 -0.29 -12.65 -17.31
C TYR A 110 -0.64 -11.19 -16.98
N GLN A 111 -1.22 -10.44 -17.91
CA GLN A 111 -1.64 -9.05 -17.66
C GLN A 111 -2.72 -8.97 -16.57
N ALA A 112 -3.69 -9.87 -16.57
CA ALA A 112 -4.69 -9.97 -15.51
C ALA A 112 -4.06 -10.28 -14.15
N MET A 113 -3.11 -11.22 -14.09
CA MET A 113 -2.38 -11.52 -12.86
C MET A 113 -1.62 -10.30 -12.33
N GLN A 114 -0.94 -9.53 -13.19
CA GLN A 114 -0.28 -8.28 -12.78
C GLN A 114 -1.29 -7.26 -12.23
N GLN A 115 -2.46 -7.13 -12.86
CA GLN A 115 -3.51 -6.23 -12.38
C GLN A 115 -4.09 -6.65 -11.02
N LEU A 116 -4.30 -7.95 -10.80
CA LEU A 116 -4.70 -8.46 -9.48
C LEU A 116 -3.63 -8.17 -8.43
N GLN A 117 -2.35 -8.36 -8.74
CA GLN A 117 -1.25 -8.09 -7.81
C GLN A 117 -1.17 -6.61 -7.42
N VAL A 118 -1.26 -5.70 -8.39
CA VAL A 118 -1.23 -4.25 -8.10
C VAL A 118 -2.48 -3.82 -7.31
N SER A 119 -3.66 -4.35 -7.66
CA SER A 119 -4.90 -4.11 -6.93
C SER A 119 -4.82 -4.61 -5.49
N PHE A 120 -4.33 -5.83 -5.29
CA PHE A 120 -4.07 -6.43 -3.98
C PHE A 120 -3.21 -5.52 -3.12
N LEU A 121 -2.07 -5.05 -3.63
CA LEU A 121 -1.14 -4.21 -2.87
C LEU A 121 -1.72 -2.85 -2.48
N ALA A 122 -2.48 -2.23 -3.38
CA ALA A 122 -2.99 -0.87 -3.20
C ALA A 122 -4.23 -0.82 -2.28
N ILE A 123 -5.13 -1.79 -2.39
CA ILE A 123 -6.44 -1.72 -1.74
C ILE A 123 -6.33 -1.94 -0.22
N HIS A 124 -5.66 -3.01 0.22
CA HIS A 124 -5.67 -3.39 1.63
C HIS A 124 -4.92 -2.38 2.53
N THR A 125 -3.74 -1.92 2.10
CA THR A 125 -2.90 -0.99 2.87
C THR A 125 -3.60 0.34 3.10
N THR A 126 -4.12 0.93 2.01
CA THR A 126 -4.83 2.21 2.05
C THR A 126 -6.14 2.11 2.83
N ALA A 127 -6.90 1.02 2.64
CA ALA A 127 -8.14 0.83 3.38
C ALA A 127 -7.90 0.67 4.89
N LYS A 128 -6.84 -0.04 5.30
CA LYS A 128 -6.43 -0.16 6.70
C LYS A 128 -6.08 1.21 7.28
N LEU A 129 -5.21 1.96 6.60
CA LEU A 129 -4.81 3.30 7.03
C LEU A 129 -6.04 4.21 7.23
N LEU A 130 -6.87 4.34 6.20
CA LEU A 130 -8.02 5.24 6.26
C LEU A 130 -9.02 4.84 7.35
N THR A 131 -9.21 3.53 7.55
CA THR A 131 -10.04 3.02 8.65
C THR A 131 -9.48 3.44 10.01
N ASN A 132 -8.17 3.28 10.22
CA ASN A 132 -7.51 3.67 11.47
C ASN A 132 -7.54 5.19 11.69
N VAL A 133 -7.34 6.00 10.63
CA VAL A 133 -7.44 7.46 10.73
C VAL A 133 -8.84 7.87 11.21
N CYS A 134 -9.89 7.23 10.68
CA CYS A 134 -11.26 7.50 11.14
C CYS A 134 -11.46 7.13 12.62
N PHE A 135 -10.90 6.01 13.07
CA PHE A 135 -10.99 5.61 14.48
C PHE A 135 -10.21 6.55 15.40
N ASP A 136 -8.98 6.91 15.03
CA ASP A 136 -8.14 7.81 15.83
C ASP A 136 -8.75 9.22 15.89
N LEU A 137 -9.30 9.74 14.79
CA LEU A 137 -10.03 11.02 14.80
C LEU A 137 -11.33 10.98 15.62
N ALA A 138 -12.00 9.83 15.67
CA ALA A 138 -13.17 9.65 16.53
C ALA A 138 -12.79 9.60 18.02
N ALA A 139 -11.62 9.04 18.34
CA ALA A 139 -11.06 9.02 19.69
C ALA A 139 -10.47 10.37 20.13
N HIS A 140 -10.01 11.18 19.16
CA HIS A 140 -9.35 12.48 19.37
C HIS A 140 -10.08 13.62 18.64
N PRO A 141 -11.33 13.96 19.05
CA PRO A 141 -12.14 14.97 18.39
C PRO A 141 -11.53 16.38 18.42
N GLU A 142 -10.59 16.66 19.33
CA GLU A 142 -9.84 17.91 19.42
C GLU A 142 -9.11 18.28 18.11
N TYR A 143 -8.77 17.29 17.27
CA TYR A 143 -8.13 17.52 16.00
C TYR A 143 -9.10 17.84 14.85
N LEU A 144 -10.40 17.57 15.00
CA LEU A 144 -11.35 17.70 13.89
C LEU A 144 -11.49 19.15 13.41
N GLN A 145 -11.63 20.11 14.33
CA GLN A 145 -11.74 21.52 13.95
C GLN A 145 -10.43 22.01 13.35
N LEU A 146 -9.30 21.65 13.95
CA LEU A 146 -7.97 21.98 13.47
C LEU A 146 -7.75 21.54 12.01
N LEU A 147 -8.23 20.35 11.63
CA LEU A 147 -8.12 19.85 10.26
C LEU A 147 -9.05 20.57 9.28
N ARG A 148 -10.25 20.95 9.72
CA ARG A 148 -11.17 21.76 8.90
C ARG A 148 -10.57 23.13 8.62
N ASP A 149 -10.04 23.78 9.64
CA ASP A 149 -9.39 25.08 9.52
C ASP A 149 -8.19 25.02 8.56
N GLU A 150 -7.35 23.98 8.66
CA GLU A 150 -6.24 23.78 7.72
C GLU A 150 -6.73 23.58 6.28
N LEU A 151 -7.78 22.78 6.08
CA LEU A 151 -8.34 22.55 4.76
C LEU A 151 -8.89 23.84 4.14
N GLU A 152 -9.65 24.62 4.91
CA GLU A 152 -10.19 25.90 4.47
C GLU A 152 -9.09 26.90 4.13
N GLU A 153 -8.07 27.04 4.98
CA GLU A 153 -6.91 27.88 4.73
C GLU A 153 -6.22 27.51 3.42
N VAL A 154 -5.91 26.22 3.22
CA VAL A 154 -5.25 25.74 2.02
C VAL A 154 -6.09 25.98 0.78
N LEU A 155 -7.39 25.66 0.82
CA LEU A 155 -8.29 25.86 -0.32
C LEU A 155 -8.46 27.34 -0.67
N ASN A 156 -8.47 28.23 0.32
CA ASN A 156 -8.48 29.68 0.07
C ASN A 156 -7.23 30.12 -0.70
N THR A 157 -6.07 29.52 -0.44
CA THR A 157 -4.84 29.81 -1.23
C THR A 157 -4.83 29.20 -2.63
N THR A 158 -5.71 28.24 -2.93
CA THR A 158 -5.77 27.54 -4.23
C THR A 158 -7.04 27.81 -5.02
N GLY A 159 -7.81 28.83 -4.64
CA GLY A 159 -9.07 29.18 -5.31
C GLY A 159 -10.14 28.08 -5.23
N GLY A 160 -10.16 27.33 -4.12
CA GLY A 160 -11.09 26.24 -3.88
C GLY A 160 -10.75 24.93 -4.61
N GLN A 161 -9.60 24.84 -5.28
CA GLN A 161 -9.25 23.66 -6.08
C GLN A 161 -8.42 22.64 -5.31
N PHE A 162 -8.87 21.38 -5.35
CA PHE A 162 -8.09 20.22 -4.96
C PHE A 162 -7.04 19.91 -6.03
N SER A 163 -5.81 20.36 -5.81
CA SER A 163 -4.65 20.04 -6.64
C SER A 163 -3.60 19.27 -5.84
N LYS A 164 -2.66 18.59 -6.54
CA LYS A 164 -1.53 17.95 -5.87
C LYS A 164 -0.75 18.93 -4.98
N ALA A 165 -0.57 20.17 -5.46
CA ALA A 165 0.10 21.22 -4.69
C ALA A 165 -0.71 21.64 -3.45
N ALA A 166 -2.04 21.67 -3.53
CA ALA A 166 -2.91 21.92 -2.37
C ALA A 166 -2.77 20.80 -1.33
N LEU A 167 -2.84 19.54 -1.76
CA LEU A 167 -2.74 18.38 -0.85
C LEU A 167 -1.41 18.34 -0.09
N LEU A 168 -0.29 18.73 -0.73
CA LEU A 168 1.02 18.82 -0.08
C LEU A 168 1.12 19.91 1.00
N LYS A 169 0.16 20.85 1.05
CA LYS A 169 0.11 21.90 2.08
C LYS A 169 -0.67 21.47 3.34
N LEU A 170 -1.38 20.34 3.30
CA LEU A 170 -2.19 19.82 4.42
C LEU A 170 -1.29 19.11 5.44
N LYS A 171 -0.37 19.87 6.05
CA LYS A 171 0.72 19.36 6.87
C LYS A 171 0.24 18.78 8.21
N LYS A 172 -0.82 19.31 8.81
CA LYS A 172 -1.40 18.76 10.05
C LYS A 172 -2.16 17.47 9.75
N MET A 173 -2.90 17.42 8.64
CA MET A 173 -3.53 16.16 8.19
C MET A 173 -2.51 15.07 7.93
N ASP A 174 -1.42 15.40 7.22
CA ASP A 174 -0.30 14.47 7.02
C ASP A 174 0.31 14.01 8.36
N SER A 175 0.51 14.92 9.32
CA SER A 175 1.02 14.58 10.65
C SER A 175 0.12 13.56 11.38
N ILE A 176 -1.20 13.74 11.33
CA ILE A 176 -2.16 12.81 11.94
C ILE A 176 -2.13 11.45 11.25
N MET A 177 -2.03 11.42 9.92
CA MET A 177 -1.88 10.18 9.17
C MET A 177 -0.56 9.45 9.50
N SER A 178 0.53 10.18 9.76
CA SER A 178 1.80 9.61 10.24
C SER A 178 1.66 9.05 11.66
N GLU A 179 1.05 9.80 12.59
CA GLU A 179 0.86 9.35 13.99
C GLU A 179 -0.07 8.15 14.08
N THR A 180 -1.14 8.15 13.27
CA THR A 180 -2.02 6.99 13.09
C THR A 180 -1.25 5.74 12.67
N GLN A 181 -0.30 5.85 11.74
CA GLN A 181 0.52 4.71 11.31
C GLN A 181 1.54 4.29 12.35
N ARG A 182 2.07 5.23 13.15
CA ARG A 182 2.96 4.91 14.26
C ARG A 182 2.24 4.07 15.31
N HIS A 183 1.02 4.48 15.69
CA HIS A 183 0.19 3.71 16.62
C HIS A 183 -0.38 2.42 16.03
N ASN A 184 -0.68 2.43 14.72
CA ASN A 184 -1.32 1.32 14.03
C ASN A 184 -0.46 0.82 12.85
N PRO A 185 0.73 0.26 13.09
CA PRO A 185 1.65 -0.11 12.03
C PRO A 185 1.03 -1.15 11.08
N PRO A 186 1.45 -1.17 9.80
CA PRO A 186 0.91 -2.10 8.80
C PRO A 186 1.11 -3.57 9.22
N GLY A 187 2.19 -3.87 9.94
CA GLY A 187 2.44 -5.14 10.60
C GLY A 187 3.44 -5.01 11.75
N ILE A 188 3.59 -6.08 12.55
CA ILE A 188 4.53 -6.13 13.69
C ILE A 188 5.98 -5.99 13.21
N MET A 189 6.30 -6.61 12.08
CA MET A 189 7.59 -6.53 11.42
C MET A 189 7.43 -5.98 10.00
N THR A 190 8.35 -5.13 9.58
CA THR A 190 8.44 -4.64 8.19
C THR A 190 9.86 -4.84 7.63
N PHE A 191 10.11 -4.37 6.41
CA PHE A 191 11.40 -4.56 5.73
C PHE A 191 11.88 -6.02 5.66
N ASN A 192 10.94 -6.95 5.39
CA ASN A 192 11.27 -8.36 5.19
C ASN A 192 12.27 -8.51 4.03
N ARG A 193 13.47 -9.02 4.33
CA ARG A 193 14.57 -9.29 3.39
C ARG A 193 15.15 -10.67 3.65
N LYS A 194 15.78 -11.24 2.63
CA LYS A 194 16.59 -12.45 2.73
C LYS A 194 18.00 -12.12 2.26
N ALA A 195 19.00 -12.39 3.08
CA ALA A 195 20.40 -12.27 2.70
C ALA A 195 20.68 -13.25 1.55
N THR A 196 21.04 -12.74 0.38
CA THR A 196 21.39 -13.57 -0.80
C THR A 196 22.84 -14.02 -0.79
N SER A 197 23.67 -13.36 0.02
CA SER A 197 25.07 -13.66 0.29
C SER A 197 25.36 -13.33 1.75
N SER A 198 26.45 -13.89 2.29
CA SER A 198 26.91 -13.48 3.62
C SER A 198 27.35 -12.02 3.60
N LEU A 199 27.06 -11.28 4.66
CA LEU A 199 27.35 -9.86 4.80
C LEU A 199 27.80 -9.54 6.22
N GLU A 200 28.75 -8.63 6.35
CA GLU A 200 29.23 -8.12 7.63
C GLU A 200 28.75 -6.68 7.77
N LEU A 201 28.05 -6.39 8.88
CA LEU A 201 27.57 -5.05 9.17
C LEU A 201 28.69 -4.19 9.77
N SER A 202 28.53 -2.87 9.74
CA SER A 202 29.49 -1.91 10.30
C SER A 202 29.75 -2.10 11.81
N ASN A 203 28.82 -2.72 12.53
CA ASN A 203 28.96 -3.08 13.94
C ASN A 203 29.62 -4.47 14.16
N GLY A 204 30.18 -5.08 13.11
CA GLY A 204 30.85 -6.38 13.15
C GLY A 204 29.91 -7.60 13.15
N LEU A 205 28.58 -7.40 13.06
CA LEU A 205 27.64 -8.52 13.01
C LEU A 205 27.74 -9.24 11.65
N HIS A 206 28.13 -10.51 11.69
CA HIS A 206 28.13 -11.38 10.51
C HIS A 206 26.75 -12.01 10.29
N ILE A 207 26.17 -11.76 9.11
CA ILE A 207 24.88 -12.31 8.69
C ILE A 207 25.14 -13.33 7.58
N PRO A 208 24.91 -14.64 7.82
CA PRO A 208 25.08 -15.67 6.81
C PRO A 208 24.09 -15.54 5.65
N SER A 209 24.50 -16.01 4.46
CA SER A 209 23.58 -16.21 3.33
C SER A 209 22.37 -17.07 3.73
N GLY A 210 21.20 -16.68 3.24
CA GLY A 210 19.93 -17.35 3.52
C GLY A 210 19.17 -16.82 4.73
N THR A 211 19.79 -15.98 5.56
CA THR A 211 19.17 -15.39 6.76
C THR A 211 18.03 -14.45 6.39
N TYR A 212 16.89 -14.56 7.08
CA TYR A 212 15.78 -13.61 6.98
C TYR A 212 15.97 -12.47 7.97
N LEU A 213 15.80 -11.25 7.47
CA LEU A 213 15.93 -10.00 8.23
C LEU A 213 14.62 -9.23 8.15
N ALA A 214 14.24 -8.56 9.23
CA ALA A 214 13.13 -7.63 9.26
C ALA A 214 13.34 -6.61 10.39
N ALA A 215 12.68 -5.46 10.32
CA ALA A 215 12.67 -4.47 11.38
C ALA A 215 11.44 -4.68 12.28
N ALA A 216 11.64 -4.58 13.60
CA ALA A 216 10.57 -4.67 14.61
C ALA A 216 9.78 -3.36 14.66
N SER A 217 9.07 -3.04 13.58
CA SER A 217 8.46 -1.71 13.38
C SER A 217 7.44 -1.33 14.44
N SER A 218 6.66 -2.26 14.98
CA SER A 218 5.74 -1.93 16.07
C SER A 218 6.45 -1.53 17.36
N GLN A 219 7.63 -2.11 17.61
CA GLN A 219 8.45 -1.82 18.79
C GLN A 219 9.17 -0.50 18.60
N ILE A 220 9.82 -0.30 17.45
CA ILE A 220 10.48 0.98 17.11
C ILE A 220 9.48 2.14 17.14
N ALA A 221 8.24 1.92 16.69
CA ALA A 221 7.20 2.93 16.73
C ALA A 221 6.77 3.33 18.15
N MET A 222 7.03 2.48 19.16
CA MET A 222 6.69 2.69 20.57
C MET A 222 7.93 2.88 21.46
N ASP A 223 9.10 3.04 20.85
CA ASP A 223 10.36 3.12 21.58
C ASP A 223 10.61 4.54 22.13
N SER A 224 10.80 4.64 23.43
CA SER A 224 11.08 5.92 24.12
C SER A 224 12.44 6.52 23.77
N GLU A 225 13.38 5.73 23.23
CA GLU A 225 14.64 6.26 22.70
C GLU A 225 14.42 7.11 21.43
N HIS A 226 13.35 6.81 20.69
CA HIS A 226 13.04 7.46 19.41
C HIS A 226 11.89 8.47 19.51
N TRP A 227 10.95 8.25 20.44
CA TRP A 227 9.72 9.04 20.56
C TRP A 227 9.47 9.45 22.00
N ASP A 228 9.32 10.74 22.24
CA ASP A 228 8.88 11.23 23.55
C ASP A 228 7.42 10.83 23.82
N THR A 229 7.13 10.25 24.99
CA THR A 229 5.81 9.68 25.38
C THR A 229 5.17 8.83 24.27
N PRO A 230 5.77 7.69 23.88
CA PRO A 230 5.36 6.93 22.70
C PRO A 230 3.92 6.40 22.77
N GLU A 231 3.42 6.12 23.97
CA GLU A 231 2.07 5.60 24.21
C GLU A 231 0.99 6.67 24.06
N LYS A 232 1.36 7.95 24.14
CA LYS A 232 0.45 9.06 23.96
C LYS A 232 0.32 9.39 22.47
N TYR A 233 -0.91 9.33 21.99
CA TYR A 233 -1.24 9.80 20.65
C TYR A 233 -1.08 11.31 20.58
N ASP A 234 -0.14 11.78 19.75
CA ASP A 234 0.06 13.19 19.47
C ASP A 234 0.00 13.43 17.96
N GLY A 235 -1.19 13.75 17.47
CA GLY A 235 -1.46 13.96 16.05
C GLY A 235 -0.61 15.05 15.40
N LEU A 236 0.02 15.93 16.19
CA LEU A 236 0.85 17.05 15.71
C LEU A 236 2.36 16.83 15.94
N ARG A 237 2.77 15.65 16.45
CA ARG A 237 4.17 15.27 16.63
C ARG A 237 5.00 15.56 15.39
N PHE A 238 4.62 14.97 14.26
CA PHE A 238 5.36 15.09 12.99
C PHE A 238 5.27 16.49 12.38
N TYR A 239 4.15 17.19 12.59
CA TYR A 239 4.02 18.59 12.18
C TYR A 239 5.06 19.48 12.87
N ARG A 240 5.27 19.30 14.18
CA ARG A 240 6.26 20.06 14.96
C ARG A 240 7.69 19.70 14.59
N MET A 241 8.01 18.40 14.45
CA MET A 241 9.34 17.95 14.00
C MET A 241 9.73 18.53 12.64
N ARG A 242 8.77 18.74 11.73
CA ARG A 242 9.03 19.38 10.42
C ARG A 242 9.32 20.88 10.48
N GLN A 243 9.00 21.55 11.58
CA GLN A 243 9.36 22.97 11.75
C GLN A 243 10.81 23.16 12.15
N GLU A 244 11.52 22.08 12.53
CA GLU A 244 12.93 22.14 12.88
C GLU A 244 13.80 22.42 11.63
N PRO A 245 14.88 23.21 11.76
CA PRO A 245 15.78 23.50 10.66
C PRO A 245 16.31 22.22 9.98
N GLY A 246 16.08 22.08 8.67
CA GLY A 246 16.54 20.92 7.89
C GLY A 246 15.60 19.69 7.92
N CYS A 247 14.43 19.80 8.56
CA CYS A 247 13.45 18.71 8.68
C CYS A 247 12.18 18.90 7.83
N GLY A 248 12.08 19.95 7.01
CA GLY A 248 10.85 20.30 6.27
C GLY A 248 10.29 19.21 5.35
N ASP A 249 11.16 18.43 4.71
CA ASP A 249 10.78 17.30 3.85
C ASP A 249 10.86 15.94 4.55
N LYS A 250 11.36 15.91 5.79
CA LYS A 250 11.43 14.70 6.62
C LYS A 250 10.06 14.45 7.28
N TYR A 251 9.81 13.23 7.71
CA TYR A 251 8.62 12.87 8.50
C TYR A 251 7.26 13.04 7.82
N GLN A 252 7.21 13.22 6.49
CA GLN A 252 5.97 13.18 5.72
C GLN A 252 5.45 11.75 5.57
N VAL A 253 4.15 11.55 5.35
CA VAL A 253 3.57 10.23 5.06
C VAL A 253 4.06 9.76 3.69
N TYR A 254 5.19 9.06 3.69
CA TYR A 254 5.68 8.33 2.54
C TYR A 254 5.62 6.83 2.82
N PHE A 255 4.74 6.12 2.10
CA PHE A 255 4.88 4.67 1.89
C PHE A 255 6.04 4.42 0.93
N SER A 256 7.26 4.71 1.38
CA SER A 256 8.46 4.36 0.66
C SER A 256 9.09 3.18 1.37
N MET A 257 9.01 2.00 0.73
CA MET A 257 9.82 0.82 1.10
C MET A 257 11.33 1.07 1.02
N SER A 258 11.77 2.26 0.57
CA SER A 258 13.16 2.68 0.44
C SER A 258 13.58 3.80 1.40
N ASN A 259 12.71 4.28 2.30
CA ASN A 259 13.11 5.38 3.18
C ASN A 259 13.91 4.87 4.39
N TRP A 260 15.23 4.76 4.17
CA TRP A 260 16.26 4.60 5.21
C TRP A 260 16.23 5.73 6.26
N SER A 261 15.53 6.84 6.02
CA SER A 261 15.57 8.01 6.91
C SER A 261 14.83 7.85 8.24
N LEU A 262 13.90 6.90 8.36
CA LEU A 262 13.34 6.53 9.68
C LEU A 262 14.33 5.69 10.51
N LEU A 263 15.30 5.04 9.85
CA LEU A 263 16.41 4.35 10.50
C LEU A 263 17.68 5.22 10.61
N SER A 264 17.76 6.35 9.89
CA SER A 264 18.90 7.28 10.04
C SER A 264 18.82 8.12 11.30
N ALA A 265 17.76 7.96 12.10
CA ALA A 265 17.71 8.43 13.48
C ALA A 265 18.42 7.47 14.46
N VAL A 266 18.92 6.32 13.96
CA VAL A 266 19.64 5.28 14.73
C VAL A 266 21.16 5.34 14.53
N ASN A 267 21.69 6.47 14.05
CA ASN A 267 23.13 6.74 14.01
C ASN A 267 23.46 8.07 14.69
#